data_AF-A0A8T5BSU5-F1
#
_entry.id   AF-A0A8T5BSU5-F1
#
_cell.length_a   1.000
_cell.length_b   1.000
_cell.length_c   1.000
_cell.angle_alpha   90.00
_cell.angle_beta   90.00
_cell.angle_gamma   90.00
#
_symmetry.space_group_name_H-M   'P 1'
#
loop_
_entity.id
_entity.type
_entity.pdbx_description
1 polymer ?
#
loop_
_entity_poly.entity_id
_entity_poly.type
_entity_poly.pdbx_seq_one_letter_code
_entity_poly.pdbx_strand_id
1 'polypeptide(L)'
;MKINVSCKLKAFRKFLILNACQSFIPEEWKTNEEIFPERVGNEGAITIEAKYKELLKIIKDVKFVKAKEVLKIIYNSKSGRTKLIWIRIKNNDGKLIGEASINSVINLVLAGVIEPIKV
;
A
#
# COMPACT_ATOMS: atom_id res chain seq x y z
N MET A 1 -2.75 14.29 8.94
CA MET A 1 -1.84 13.80 10.00
C MET A 1 -0.51 13.42 9.38
N LYS A 2 0.61 13.88 9.96
CA LYS A 2 1.95 13.52 9.48
C LYS A 2 2.28 12.09 9.89
N ILE A 3 2.73 11.28 8.93
CA ILE A 3 3.17 9.90 9.14
C ILE A 3 4.68 9.84 8.98
N ASN A 4 5.35 9.21 9.93
CA ASN A 4 6.78 8.94 9.91
C ASN A 4 7.06 7.75 10.83
N VAL A 5 6.92 6.54 10.29
CA VAL A 5 7.00 5.28 11.07
C VAL A 5 7.79 4.22 10.31
N SER A 6 8.39 3.28 11.03
CA SER A 6 8.95 2.06 10.45
C SER A 6 7.87 0.98 10.42
N CYS A 7 7.70 0.31 9.28
CA CYS A 7 6.73 -0.77 9.16
C CYS A 7 7.15 -1.83 8.14
N LYS A 8 6.61 -3.03 8.30
CA LYS A 8 6.82 -4.15 7.37
C LYS A 8 6.07 -3.89 6.06
N LEU A 9 6.65 -4.33 4.94
CA LEU A 9 6.02 -4.30 3.62
C LEU A 9 4.63 -4.95 3.62
N LYS A 10 4.48 -6.09 4.30
CA LYS A 10 3.19 -6.80 4.42
C LYS A 10 2.08 -5.96 5.05
N ALA A 11 2.42 -5.13 6.05
CA ALA A 11 1.46 -4.25 6.71
C ALA A 11 1.03 -3.15 5.74
N PHE A 12 1.99 -2.54 5.04
CA PHE A 12 1.65 -1.51 4.06
C PHE A 12 0.88 -2.08 2.86
N ARG A 13 1.18 -3.30 2.41
CA ARG A 13 0.40 -4.04 1.42
C ARG A 13 -1.06 -4.21 1.86
N LYS A 14 -1.30 -4.62 3.10
CA LYS A 14 -2.65 -4.73 3.66
C LYS A 14 -3.38 -3.38 3.62
N PHE A 15 -2.69 -2.29 3.96
CA PHE A 15 -3.24 -0.93 3.83
C PHE A 15 -3.65 -0.61 2.38
N LEU A 16 -2.83 -0.95 1.38
CA LEU A 16 -3.18 -0.73 -0.02
C LEU A 16 -4.47 -1.49 -0.38
N ILE A 17 -4.59 -2.76 0.00
CA ILE A 17 -5.77 -3.58 -0.29
C ILE A 17 -7.03 -2.96 0.31
N LEU A 18 -6.98 -2.59 1.60
CA LEU A 18 -8.10 -1.95 2.32
C LEU A 18 -8.62 -0.70 1.60
N ASN A 19 -7.73 0.10 1.03
CA ASN A 19 -8.10 1.37 0.38
C ASN A 19 -8.37 1.24 -1.13
N ALA A 20 -7.88 0.19 -1.78
CA ALA A 20 -7.81 0.13 -3.24
C ALA A 20 -8.74 -0.90 -3.87
N CYS A 21 -8.86 -2.08 -3.26
CA CYS A 21 -9.43 -3.25 -3.93
C CYS A 21 -10.02 -4.33 -3.01
N GLN A 22 -10.17 -4.09 -1.70
CA GLN A 22 -10.69 -5.07 -0.72
C GLN A 22 -11.99 -5.76 -1.18
N SER A 23 -12.88 -5.05 -1.87
CA SER A 23 -14.18 -5.56 -2.30
C SER A 23 -14.15 -6.45 -3.54
N PHE A 24 -13.02 -6.54 -4.26
CA PHE A 24 -12.95 -7.28 -5.53
C PHE A 24 -11.61 -7.97 -5.80
N ILE A 25 -10.63 -7.89 -4.90
CA ILE A 25 -9.41 -8.69 -4.97
C ILE A 25 -9.77 -10.20 -4.86
N PRO A 26 -9.23 -11.07 -5.73
CA PRO A 26 -9.40 -12.52 -5.60
C PRO A 26 -8.93 -13.05 -4.24
N GLU A 27 -9.61 -14.04 -3.69
CA GLU A 27 -9.33 -14.51 -2.32
C GLU A 27 -7.95 -15.12 -2.17
N GLU A 28 -7.53 -15.90 -3.17
CA GLU A 28 -6.22 -16.50 -3.26
C GLU A 28 -5.09 -15.47 -3.27
N TRP A 29 -5.38 -14.21 -3.62
CA TRP A 29 -4.40 -13.12 -3.65
C TRP A 29 -4.39 -12.29 -2.37
N LYS A 30 -5.41 -12.35 -1.51
CA LYS A 30 -5.47 -11.51 -0.30
C LYS A 30 -4.31 -11.77 0.64
N THR A 31 -3.91 -13.04 0.80
CA THR A 31 -2.84 -13.46 1.71
C THR A 31 -1.47 -13.59 1.03
N ASN A 32 -1.40 -13.55 -0.30
CA ASN A 32 -0.14 -13.66 -1.03
C ASN A 32 0.68 -12.37 -0.97
N GLU A 33 1.74 -12.36 -0.17
CA GLU A 33 2.57 -11.18 0.10
C GLU A 33 3.31 -10.62 -1.13
N GLU A 34 3.40 -11.37 -2.24
CA GLU A 34 4.04 -10.92 -3.48
C GLU A 34 3.08 -10.22 -4.44
N ILE A 35 1.77 -10.24 -4.18
CA ILE A 35 0.77 -9.65 -5.08
C ILE A 35 0.33 -8.28 -4.56
N PHE A 36 0.52 -7.25 -5.37
CA PHE A 36 0.23 -5.85 -5.02
C PHE A 36 -0.80 -5.24 -6.00
N PRO A 37 -1.67 -4.36 -5.51
CA PRO A 37 -2.46 -3.50 -6.39
C PRO A 37 -1.62 -2.30 -6.87
N GLU A 38 -1.63 -2.05 -8.16
CA GLU A 38 -1.16 -0.84 -8.82
C GLU A 38 -2.34 -0.10 -9.46
N ARG A 39 -2.26 1.22 -9.52
CA ARG A 39 -3.23 2.07 -10.20
C ARG A 39 -2.48 3.21 -10.88
N VAL A 40 -2.68 3.32 -12.19
CA VAL A 40 -2.06 4.38 -13.01
C VAL A 40 -2.98 5.59 -13.02
N GLY A 41 -2.44 6.79 -12.76
CA GLY A 41 -3.17 8.06 -12.76
C GLY A 41 -2.51 9.10 -11.85
N ASN A 42 -2.96 10.36 -11.92
CA ASN A 42 -2.50 11.41 -10.98
C ASN A 42 -3.23 11.31 -9.64
N GLU A 43 -4.55 11.06 -9.66
CA GLU A 43 -5.38 10.85 -8.48
C GLU A 43 -5.61 9.35 -8.24
N GLY A 44 -5.53 8.91 -6.98
CA GLY A 44 -5.69 7.49 -6.67
C GLY A 44 -4.50 6.61 -7.06
N ALA A 45 -3.37 7.21 -7.44
CA ALA A 45 -2.19 6.52 -7.92
C ALA A 45 -1.63 5.53 -6.90
N ILE A 46 -1.30 4.32 -7.35
CA ILE A 46 -0.54 3.35 -6.58
C ILE A 46 0.58 2.84 -7.48
N THR A 47 1.82 3.14 -7.09
CA THR A 47 3.01 2.78 -7.87
C THR A 47 3.89 1.87 -7.04
N ILE A 48 4.26 0.71 -7.59
CA ILE A 48 5.16 -0.26 -6.96
C ILE A 48 6.46 -0.28 -7.76
N GLU A 49 7.54 0.15 -7.12
CA GLU A 49 8.90 0.05 -7.64
C GLU A 49 9.55 -1.21 -7.05
N ALA A 50 9.97 -2.12 -7.93
CA ALA A 50 10.52 -3.43 -7.55
C ALA A 50 11.50 -3.90 -8.63
N LYS A 51 12.47 -4.75 -8.26
CA LYS A 51 13.40 -5.30 -9.27
C LYS A 51 12.72 -6.23 -10.26
N TYR A 52 11.77 -7.04 -9.78
CA TYR A 52 10.99 -7.93 -10.62
C TYR A 52 9.53 -7.58 -10.45
N LYS A 53 8.84 -7.35 -11.57
CA LYS A 53 7.43 -7.02 -11.60
C LYS A 53 6.77 -7.65 -12.82
N GLU A 54 5.70 -8.40 -12.58
CA GLU A 54 4.91 -9.07 -13.60
C GLU A 54 3.43 -8.69 -13.43
N LEU A 55 2.76 -8.31 -14.52
CA LEU A 55 1.32 -8.07 -14.50
C LEU A 55 0.60 -9.42 -14.51
N LEU A 56 -0.24 -9.67 -13.50
CA LEU A 56 -1.06 -10.88 -13.45
C LEU A 56 -2.42 -10.64 -14.13
N LYS A 57 -3.11 -9.56 -13.74
CA LYS A 57 -4.45 -9.27 -14.22
C LYS A 57 -4.81 -7.80 -14.00
N ILE A 58 -5.77 -7.31 -14.78
CA ILE A 58 -6.43 -6.02 -14.56
C ILE A 58 -7.88 -6.30 -14.19
N ILE A 59 -8.34 -5.74 -13.08
CA ILE A 59 -9.75 -5.81 -12.66
C ILE A 59 -10.18 -4.38 -12.30
N LYS A 60 -11.21 -3.89 -12.99
CA LYS A 60 -11.62 -2.47 -12.93
C LYS A 60 -10.43 -1.56 -13.29
N ASP A 61 -10.18 -0.53 -12.48
CA ASP A 61 -9.07 0.40 -12.63
C ASP A 61 -7.76 -0.05 -11.94
N VAL A 62 -7.72 -1.27 -11.38
CA VAL A 62 -6.56 -1.78 -10.61
C VAL A 62 -5.82 -2.87 -11.40
N LYS A 63 -4.50 -2.69 -11.52
CA LYS A 63 -3.57 -3.68 -12.04
C LYS A 63 -3.04 -4.51 -10.87
N PHE A 64 -3.25 -5.81 -10.87
CA PHE A 64 -2.64 -6.71 -9.91
C PHE A 64 -1.31 -7.20 -10.46
N VAL A 65 -0.24 -6.88 -9.74
CA VAL A 65 1.13 -7.23 -10.13
C VAL A 65 1.74 -8.17 -9.11
N LYS A 66 2.51 -9.15 -9.59
CA LYS A 66 3.43 -9.91 -8.76
C LYS A 66 4.74 -9.15 -8.71
N ALA A 67 5.18 -8.73 -7.52
CA ALA A 67 6.39 -7.94 -7.34
C ALA A 67 7.32 -8.60 -6.33
N LYS A 68 8.61 -8.67 -6.68
CA LYS A 68 9.69 -9.17 -5.80
C LYS A 68 10.79 -8.14 -5.66
N GLU A 69 11.42 -8.12 -4.49
CA GLU A 69 12.40 -7.10 -4.10
C GLU A 69 11.85 -5.67 -4.26
N VAL A 70 10.69 -5.42 -3.65
CA VAL A 70 10.06 -4.08 -3.63
C VAL A 70 10.99 -3.08 -2.95
N LEU A 71 11.27 -1.97 -3.64
CA LEU A 71 12.16 -0.90 -3.19
C LEU A 71 11.36 0.28 -2.63
N LYS A 72 10.26 0.62 -3.30
CA LYS A 72 9.46 1.80 -2.98
C LYS A 72 8.01 1.58 -3.38
N ILE A 73 7.10 2.11 -2.58
CA ILE A 73 5.67 2.19 -2.91
C ILE A 73 5.22 3.62 -2.71
N ILE A 74 4.50 4.16 -3.71
CA ILE A 74 3.85 5.47 -3.62
C ILE A 74 2.34 5.24 -3.64
N TYR A 75 1.64 5.85 -2.68
CA TYR A 75 0.20 5.82 -2.59
C TYR A 75 -0.34 7.26 -2.53
N ASN A 76 -1.27 7.57 -3.44
CA ASN A 76 -2.09 8.77 -3.40
C ASN A 76 -3.56 8.34 -3.34
N SER A 77 -4.32 8.86 -2.39
CA SER A 77 -5.77 8.64 -2.37
C SER A 77 -6.46 9.35 -3.53
N LYS A 78 -7.62 8.85 -3.98
CA LYS A 78 -8.44 9.53 -5.01
C LYS A 78 -8.81 10.97 -4.61
N SER A 79 -9.04 11.24 -3.32
CA SER A 79 -9.34 12.59 -2.82
C SER A 79 -8.11 13.51 -2.72
N GLY A 80 -6.90 13.02 -2.99
CA GLY A 80 -5.65 13.77 -2.82
C GLY A 80 -5.24 14.06 -1.36
N ARG A 81 -6.07 13.73 -0.37
CA ARG A 81 -5.86 14.05 1.06
C ARG A 81 -4.87 13.12 1.78
N THR A 82 -4.51 12.00 1.16
CA THR A 82 -3.49 11.08 1.65
C THR A 82 -2.44 10.89 0.58
N LYS A 83 -1.18 11.15 0.95
CA LYS A 83 0.02 10.96 0.12
C LYS A 83 1.06 10.26 0.98
N LEU A 84 1.38 9.02 0.64
CA LEU A 84 2.25 8.17 1.44
C LEU A 84 3.32 7.55 0.55
N ILE A 85 4.54 7.48 1.08
CA ILE A 85 5.67 6.82 0.43
C ILE A 85 6.25 5.83 1.43
N TRP A 86 6.27 4.55 1.05
CA TRP A 86 7.02 3.52 1.76
C TRP A 86 8.33 3.28 1.02
N ILE A 87 9.45 3.28 1.74
CA ILE A 87 10.79 3.07 1.18
C ILE A 87 11.47 1.96 1.96
N ARG A 88 12.01 0.97 1.25
CA ARG A 88 12.75 -0.14 1.86
C ARG A 88 13.99 0.38 2.61
N ILE A 89 14.19 -0.14 3.81
CA ILE A 89 15.44 0.02 4.57
C ILE A 89 16.27 -1.26 4.44
N LYS A 90 15.70 -2.42 4.78
CA LYS A 90 16.37 -3.73 4.71
C LYS A 90 15.33 -4.83 4.59
N ASN A 91 15.55 -5.83 3.72
CA ASN A 91 14.61 -6.93 3.51
C ASN A 91 13.19 -6.41 3.28
N ASN A 92 12.21 -6.85 4.08
CA ASN A 92 10.83 -6.39 4.04
C ASN A 92 10.52 -5.31 5.08
N ASP A 93 11.53 -4.71 5.70
CA ASP A 93 11.42 -3.55 6.58
C ASP A 93 11.61 -2.27 5.80
N GLY A 94 10.75 -1.29 6.05
CA GLY A 94 10.85 0.02 5.43
C GLY A 94 10.28 1.13 6.29
N LYS A 95 10.40 2.34 5.77
CA LYS A 95 9.92 3.56 6.39
C LYS A 95 8.74 4.11 5.61
N LEU A 96 7.63 4.34 6.29
CA LEU A 96 6.46 5.01 5.76
C LEU A 96 6.48 6.48 6.16
N ILE A 97 6.46 7.37 5.19
CA ILE A 97 6.40 8.82 5.39
C ILE A 97 5.26 9.44 4.58
N GLY A 98 4.77 10.58 5.04
CA GLY A 98 3.85 11.43 4.27
C GLY A 98 2.71 11.99 5.10
N GLU A 99 1.58 12.21 4.46
CA GLU A 99 0.38 12.77 5.07
C GLU A 99 -0.80 11.83 4.88
N ALA A 100 -1.56 11.60 5.94
CA ALA A 100 -2.77 10.78 5.93
C ALA A 100 -3.98 11.57 6.43
N SER A 101 -5.10 11.42 5.71
CA SER A 101 -6.42 11.76 6.22
C SER A 101 -6.83 10.83 7.38
N ILE A 102 -7.81 11.23 8.19
CA ILE A 102 -8.30 10.44 9.33
C ILE A 102 -8.73 9.03 8.89
N ASN A 103 -9.46 8.91 7.77
CA ASN A 103 -9.87 7.62 7.23
C ASN A 103 -8.67 6.73 6.88
N SER A 104 -7.62 7.32 6.30
CA SER A 104 -6.39 6.58 6.02
C SER A 104 -5.65 6.20 7.30
N VAL A 105 -5.68 7.03 8.36
CA VAL A 105 -5.10 6.68 9.67
C VAL A 105 -5.79 5.45 10.26
N ILE A 106 -7.12 5.39 10.22
CA ILE A 106 -7.88 4.20 10.66
C ILE A 106 -7.43 2.95 9.87
N ASN A 107 -7.33 3.06 8.55
CA ASN A 107 -6.87 1.95 7.73
C ASN A 107 -5.41 1.57 7.98
N LEU A 108 -4.54 2.53 8.36
CA LEU A 108 -3.16 2.25 8.78
C LEU A 108 -3.13 1.46 10.10
N VAL A 109 -4.02 1.77 11.05
CA VAL A 109 -4.18 1.01 12.29
C VAL A 109 -4.67 -0.41 11.99
N LEU A 110 -5.75 -0.55 11.21
CA LEU A 110 -6.31 -1.86 10.84
C LEU A 110 -5.30 -2.73 10.05
N ALA A 111 -4.42 -2.09 9.29
CA ALA A 111 -3.35 -2.74 8.56
C ALA A 111 -2.15 -3.15 9.44
N GLY A 112 -2.09 -2.69 10.70
CA GLY A 112 -0.97 -2.92 11.61
C GLY A 112 0.28 -2.11 11.24
N VAL A 113 0.10 -0.97 10.58
CA VAL A 113 1.21 -0.06 10.22
C VAL A 113 1.54 0.89 11.37
N ILE A 114 0.52 1.35 12.09
CA ILE A 114 0.64 2.19 13.28
C ILE A 114 -0.18 1.57 14.40
N GLU A 115 0.27 1.73 15.63
CA GLU A 115 -0.49 1.29 16.80
C GLU A 115 -1.67 2.24 17.08
N PRO A 116 -2.77 1.74 17.66
CA PRO A 116 -3.82 2.60 18.18
C PRO A 116 -3.23 3.56 19.22
N ILE A 117 -3.63 4.83 19.17
CA ILE A 117 -3.33 5.77 20.25
C ILE A 117 -4.09 5.24 21.47
N LYS A 118 -3.36 4.80 22.51
CA LYS A 118 -3.95 4.53 23.81
C LYS A 118 -4.32 5.89 24.41
N VAL A 119 -5.62 6.13 24.54
CA VAL A 119 -6.18 7.28 25.27
C VAL A 119 -6.31 6.89 26.74
#